data_AF-A0A4Z2GR80-F1
#
_entry.id   AF-A0A4Z2GR80-F1
#
_cell.length_a   1.000
_cell.length_b   1.000
_cell.length_c   1.000
_cell.angle_alpha   90.00
_cell.angle_beta   90.00
_cell.angle_gamma   90.00
#
_symmetry.space_group_name_H-M   'P 1'
#
loop_
_entity.id
_entity.type
_entity.pdbx_description
1 polymer ?
#
loop_
_entity_poly.entity_id
_entity_poly.type
_entity_poly.pdbx_seq_one_letter_code
_entity_poly.pdbx_strand_id
1 'polypeptide(L)'
;MASEAENTRSPPRPPPLRAAISNWCRSELQQPEGDPRPPVYHHVPVWGSPDGGESYLTLALEVALMGMGQQRIMPEGLYAQDKVCRNEEQIVVKLQELELDDLLVQTLRKQAVQLLEAGPFSGLGEVIHRESVPMHTFAKYLFSALLPHDADLAYKVALRAMRLPVLESSGGSGDVGHPHHGISIVPSRYPRWFTLGHLESQQCELASTMLTAAKGLRALVSILQSWYTLFTPTEATSIVAATVMSHNTILRLSLDYPQREELASCARTLALQCAMKDPQNCALSALTLCEKDHIAFETAYQIVIDAASTGMTYSQLFTIARYMEHRGYPLRSFKLASLAMTHLNLAYNQDTHSAINDVLWACALSHSLGKNELAAIIPLVVKSVHCATVLSDILRRCTMTAPGLAGIPGRRNSGKLMSTDKAPLRQLLDATISAYINTTHSRLTHISPRHYGEFIEFLSKARETFLLAQDGHIQFAQFIDNLKQIYKGKKKLMMLVRERFG
;
A
#
# COMPACT_ATOMS: atom_id res chain seq x y z
N MET A 1 39.11 -46.03 66.93
CA MET A 1 39.24 -44.62 66.51
C MET A 1 40.72 -44.28 66.42
N ALA A 2 41.29 -44.42 65.23
CA ALA A 2 42.57 -43.85 64.84
C ALA A 2 42.47 -43.57 63.33
N SER A 3 42.83 -42.34 62.97
CA SER A 3 42.60 -41.67 61.69
C SER A 3 43.48 -42.19 60.55
N GLU A 4 42.87 -42.49 59.40
CA GLU A 4 43.57 -42.57 58.12
C GLU A 4 43.75 -41.16 57.54
N ALA A 5 44.97 -40.88 57.09
CA ALA A 5 45.37 -39.61 56.49
C ALA A 5 45.09 -39.64 54.98
N GLU A 6 44.20 -38.76 54.51
CA GLU A 6 43.91 -38.60 53.09
C GLU A 6 44.78 -37.49 52.48
N ASN A 7 45.51 -37.88 51.44
CA ASN A 7 46.55 -37.15 50.72
C ASN A 7 45.92 -36.08 49.82
N THR A 8 45.89 -34.83 50.25
CA THR A 8 45.40 -33.69 49.44
C THR A 8 46.48 -33.22 48.45
N ARG A 9 46.55 -33.89 47.28
CA ARG A 9 47.22 -33.31 46.10
C ARG A 9 46.34 -32.21 45.52
N SER A 10 46.85 -30.99 45.50
CA SER A 10 46.26 -29.88 44.76
C SER A 10 46.21 -30.18 43.26
N PRO A 11 45.16 -29.77 42.54
CA PRO A 11 45.09 -29.94 41.09
C PRO A 11 46.21 -29.12 40.41
N PRO A 12 46.78 -29.59 39.29
CA PRO A 12 47.81 -28.84 38.58
C PRO A 12 47.25 -27.51 38.09
N ARG A 13 48.00 -26.42 38.27
CA ARG A 13 47.62 -25.09 37.75
C ARG A 13 47.47 -25.15 36.23
N PRO A 14 46.45 -24.49 35.65
CA PRO A 14 46.33 -24.41 34.21
C PRO A 14 47.50 -23.64 33.59
N PRO A 15 47.91 -23.99 32.36
CA PRO A 15 48.88 -23.21 31.63
C PRO A 15 48.31 -21.80 31.38
N PRO A 16 49.16 -20.75 31.39
CA PRO A 16 48.71 -19.38 31.11
C PRO A 16 48.06 -19.33 29.72
N LEU A 17 47.03 -18.50 29.54
CA LEU A 17 46.23 -18.35 28.30
C LEU A 17 47.09 -18.26 27.03
N ARG A 18 48.28 -17.65 27.16
CA ARG A 18 49.30 -17.52 26.11
C ARG A 18 49.87 -18.86 25.61
N ALA A 19 49.98 -19.85 26.49
CA ALA A 19 50.47 -21.19 26.16
C ALA A 19 49.39 -22.03 25.44
N ALA A 20 48.11 -21.88 25.83
CA ALA A 20 47.00 -22.51 25.11
C ALA A 20 46.86 -21.98 23.67
N ILE A 21 46.99 -20.65 23.49
CA ILE A 21 47.01 -20.01 22.18
C ILE A 21 48.24 -20.46 21.36
N SER A 22 49.41 -20.60 21.98
CA SER A 22 50.62 -21.06 21.28
C SER A 22 50.56 -22.52 20.82
N ASN A 23 49.82 -23.37 21.55
CA ASN A 23 49.61 -24.76 21.17
C ASN A 23 48.58 -24.88 20.04
N TRP A 24 47.58 -24.00 20.02
CA TRP A 24 46.60 -23.90 18.94
C TRP A 24 47.23 -23.44 17.62
N CYS A 25 48.05 -22.37 17.63
CA CYS A 25 48.81 -21.94 16.45
C CYS A 25 49.80 -22.99 15.94
N ARG A 26 50.32 -23.86 16.81
CA ARG A 26 51.27 -24.92 16.42
C ARG A 26 50.56 -26.11 15.74
N SER A 27 49.27 -26.31 16.05
CA SER A 27 48.40 -27.30 15.42
C SER A 27 47.96 -26.90 14.01
N GLU A 28 47.85 -25.61 13.70
CA GLU A 28 47.49 -25.12 12.36
C GLU A 28 48.63 -25.26 11.33
N LEU A 29 49.89 -25.44 11.77
CA LEU A 29 51.06 -25.54 10.88
C LEU A 29 51.36 -26.97 10.40
N GLN A 30 50.51 -27.94 10.73
CA GLN A 30 50.60 -29.32 10.23
C GLN A 30 49.21 -29.79 9.76
N GLN A 31 48.83 -29.45 8.52
CA GLN A 31 47.73 -30.12 7.83
C GLN A 31 48.26 -30.79 6.55
N PRO A 32 48.08 -32.11 6.36
CA PRO A 32 48.09 -32.71 5.03
C PRO A 32 46.79 -32.33 4.30
N GLU A 33 46.90 -32.06 3.00
CA GLU A 33 45.79 -31.63 2.14
C GLU A 33 44.63 -32.64 2.12
N GLY A 34 43.42 -32.20 2.49
CA GLY A 34 42.20 -32.99 2.27
C GLY A 34 40.96 -32.73 3.13
N ASP A 35 41.01 -31.89 4.17
CA ASP A 35 39.89 -31.75 5.12
C ASP A 35 38.98 -30.52 4.88
N PRO A 36 37.67 -30.59 5.23
CA PRO A 36 36.75 -29.47 5.13
C PRO A 36 37.25 -28.32 6.00
N ARG A 37 37.07 -27.08 5.52
CA ARG A 37 37.51 -25.88 6.23
C ARG A 37 36.99 -25.94 7.67
N PRO A 38 37.85 -25.72 8.69
CA PRO A 38 37.40 -25.75 10.08
C PRO A 38 36.33 -24.67 10.30
N PRO A 39 35.34 -24.92 11.17
CA PRO A 39 34.27 -23.97 11.43
C PRO A 39 34.84 -22.64 11.92
N VAL A 40 34.24 -21.52 11.53
CA VAL A 40 34.73 -20.18 11.89
C VAL A 40 34.71 -19.97 13.41
N TYR A 41 33.79 -20.63 14.11
CA TYR A 41 33.61 -20.57 15.55
C TYR A 41 33.74 -21.96 16.18
N HIS A 42 34.34 -22.02 17.38
CA HIS A 42 34.60 -23.28 18.10
C HIS A 42 34.10 -23.18 19.54
N HIS A 43 33.64 -24.31 20.09
CA HIS A 43 33.26 -24.39 21.49
C HIS A 43 34.47 -24.32 22.41
N VAL A 44 34.44 -23.36 23.34
CA VAL A 44 35.40 -23.26 24.45
C VAL A 44 34.62 -23.45 25.75
N PRO A 45 34.91 -24.49 26.55
CA PRO A 45 34.17 -24.79 27.77
C PRO A 45 34.34 -23.68 28.80
N VAL A 46 33.28 -23.42 29.57
CA VAL A 46 33.30 -22.41 30.64
C VAL A 46 33.99 -22.99 31.86
N TRP A 47 35.02 -22.29 32.35
CA TRP A 47 35.77 -22.74 33.52
C TRP A 47 34.89 -22.78 34.77
N GLY A 48 34.80 -23.96 35.41
CA GLY A 48 34.07 -24.16 36.66
C GLY A 48 32.56 -24.34 36.51
N SER A 49 32.03 -24.45 35.28
CA SER A 49 30.62 -24.81 35.09
C SER A 49 30.37 -26.29 35.42
N PRO A 50 29.31 -26.62 36.18
CA PRO A 50 28.88 -27.99 36.40
C PRO A 50 28.17 -28.61 35.18
N ASP A 51 27.79 -27.79 34.19
CA ASP A 51 27.07 -28.23 32.99
C ASP A 51 28.06 -28.47 31.83
N GLY A 52 28.16 -29.72 31.39
CA GLY A 52 29.03 -30.11 30.27
C GLY A 52 28.61 -29.53 28.92
N GLY A 53 27.40 -28.94 28.83
CA GLY A 53 26.91 -28.26 27.62
C GLY A 53 27.21 -26.76 27.56
N GLU A 54 27.75 -26.16 28.62
CA GLU A 54 28.03 -24.72 28.65
C GLU A 54 29.41 -24.39 28.05
N SER A 55 29.37 -23.57 26.99
CA SER A 55 30.54 -23.05 26.31
C SER A 55 30.41 -21.54 26.14
N TYR A 56 31.52 -20.83 25.99
CA TYR A 56 31.47 -19.40 25.69
C TYR A 56 30.71 -19.09 24.39
N LEU A 57 30.68 -20.03 23.44
CA LEU A 57 29.92 -19.89 22.20
C LEU A 57 28.41 -20.00 22.43
N THR A 58 27.96 -20.99 23.21
CA THR A 58 26.54 -21.14 23.57
C THR A 58 26.05 -19.95 24.39
N LEU A 59 26.85 -19.48 25.36
CA LEU A 59 26.53 -18.27 26.12
C LEU A 59 26.50 -17.01 25.24
N ALA A 60 27.43 -16.86 24.31
CA ALA A 60 27.43 -15.72 23.39
C ALA A 60 26.20 -15.70 22.49
N LEU A 61 25.79 -16.87 21.97
CA LEU A 61 24.53 -17.02 21.24
C LEU A 61 23.34 -16.66 22.15
N GLU A 62 23.30 -17.19 23.37
CA GLU A 62 22.23 -16.90 24.33
C GLU A 62 22.06 -15.39 24.57
N VAL A 63 23.16 -14.70 24.86
CA VAL A 63 23.16 -13.24 25.09
C VAL A 63 22.76 -12.46 23.84
N ALA A 64 23.23 -12.87 22.66
CA ALA A 64 22.84 -12.22 21.41
C ALA A 64 21.33 -12.35 21.16
N LEU A 65 20.75 -13.55 21.33
CA LEU A 65 19.33 -13.79 21.15
C LEU A 65 18.47 -13.03 22.17
N MET A 66 18.90 -12.99 23.44
CA MET A 66 18.22 -12.20 24.48
C MET A 66 18.23 -10.70 24.15
N GLY A 67 19.38 -10.16 23.75
CA GLY A 67 19.52 -8.74 23.43
C GLY A 67 18.72 -8.32 22.19
N MET A 68 18.72 -9.16 21.15
CA MET A 68 17.93 -8.91 19.94
C MET A 68 16.43 -8.99 20.19
N GLY A 69 15.99 -9.98 20.97
CA GLY A 69 14.60 -10.23 21.30
C GLY A 69 14.03 -9.31 22.38
N GLN A 70 14.84 -8.44 22.99
CA GLN A 70 14.37 -7.49 23.99
C GLN A 70 13.42 -6.46 23.38
N GLN A 71 12.28 -6.25 24.04
CA GLN A 71 11.34 -5.20 23.68
C GLN A 71 11.98 -3.82 23.89
N ARG A 72 11.95 -2.97 22.86
CA ARG A 72 12.55 -1.64 22.89
C ARG A 72 11.66 -0.63 22.17
N ILE A 73 11.52 0.57 22.72
CA ILE A 73 10.77 1.65 22.09
C ILE A 73 11.54 2.13 20.85
N MET A 74 10.82 2.36 19.75
CA MET A 74 11.39 2.95 18.54
C MET A 74 11.95 4.34 18.85
N PRO A 75 13.25 4.61 18.58
CA PRO A 75 13.82 5.91 18.88
C PRO A 75 13.24 7.02 17.99
N GLU A 76 13.30 8.25 18.49
CA GLU A 76 12.88 9.42 17.74
C GLU A 76 13.90 9.82 16.67
N GLY A 77 13.40 10.20 15.49
CA GLY A 77 14.21 10.73 14.39
C GLY A 77 14.66 9.66 13.39
N LEU A 78 14.62 10.03 12.10
CA LEU A 78 14.92 9.14 10.97
C LEU A 78 16.28 8.42 11.11
N TYR A 79 17.34 9.14 11.50
CA TYR A 79 18.68 8.55 11.60
C TYR A 79 18.79 7.50 12.71
N ALA A 80 18.15 7.74 13.86
CA ALA A 80 18.17 6.78 14.96
C ALA A 80 17.36 5.51 14.60
N GLN A 81 16.24 5.68 13.90
CA GLN A 81 15.41 4.57 13.42
C GLN A 81 16.17 3.71 12.39
N ASP A 82 16.76 4.34 11.36
CA ASP A 82 17.58 3.65 10.35
C ASP A 82 18.77 2.92 10.99
N LYS A 83 19.42 3.54 11.98
CA LYS A 83 20.53 2.90 12.72
C LYS A 83 20.08 1.66 13.50
N VAL A 84 18.90 1.68 14.11
CA VAL A 84 18.36 0.49 14.80
C VAL A 84 18.12 -0.65 13.81
N CYS A 85 17.47 -0.38 12.67
CA CYS A 85 17.22 -1.38 11.62
C CYS A 85 18.54 -1.98 11.10
N ARG A 86 19.51 -1.15 10.72
CA ARG A 86 20.81 -1.62 10.21
C ARG A 86 21.61 -2.41 11.24
N ASN A 87 21.58 -1.99 12.50
CA ASN A 87 22.28 -2.72 13.55
C ASN A 87 21.68 -4.11 13.76
N GLU A 88 20.34 -4.22 13.70
CA GLU A 88 19.66 -5.52 13.77
C GLU A 88 20.07 -6.42 12.60
N GLU A 89 20.08 -5.91 11.37
CA GLU A 89 20.53 -6.64 10.18
C GLU A 89 21.99 -7.12 10.30
N GLN A 90 22.90 -6.27 10.79
CA GLN A 90 24.31 -6.64 10.97
C GLN A 90 24.51 -7.77 11.98
N ILE A 91 23.74 -7.76 13.08
CA ILE A 91 23.80 -8.84 14.07
C ILE A 91 23.23 -10.12 13.46
N VAL A 92 22.13 -10.05 12.70
CA VAL A 92 21.58 -11.22 11.98
C VAL A 92 22.60 -11.83 11.03
N VAL A 93 23.32 -11.03 10.25
CA VAL A 93 24.38 -11.53 9.35
C VAL A 93 25.45 -12.28 10.15
N LYS A 94 25.86 -11.75 11.31
CA LYS A 94 26.82 -12.41 12.20
C LYS A 94 26.29 -13.72 12.77
N LEU A 95 25.02 -13.78 13.12
CA LEU A 95 24.39 -15.02 13.59
C LEU A 95 24.27 -16.06 12.47
N GLN A 96 24.08 -15.64 11.22
CA GLN A 96 24.03 -16.54 10.06
C GLN A 96 25.40 -17.14 9.67
N GLU A 97 26.51 -16.57 10.14
CA GLU A 97 27.86 -17.14 9.98
C GLU A 97 28.08 -18.36 10.91
N LEU A 98 27.20 -18.59 11.90
CA LEU A 98 27.31 -19.71 12.83
C LEU A 98 26.81 -21.02 12.19
N GLU A 99 27.64 -22.04 12.25
CA GLU A 99 27.23 -23.42 11.94
C GLU A 99 26.54 -24.01 13.18
N LEU A 100 25.23 -24.23 13.09
CA LEU A 100 24.41 -24.68 14.22
C LEU A 100 24.59 -26.19 14.46
N ASP A 101 25.37 -26.51 15.49
CA ASP A 101 25.46 -27.87 16.04
C ASP A 101 24.33 -28.16 17.06
N ASP A 102 24.28 -29.38 17.58
CA ASP A 102 23.19 -29.78 18.50
C ASP A 102 23.11 -28.91 19.77
N LEU A 103 24.25 -28.44 20.28
CA LEU A 103 24.31 -27.57 21.47
C LEU A 103 23.76 -26.17 21.19
N LEU A 104 24.13 -25.58 20.05
CA LEU A 104 23.62 -24.29 19.62
C LEU A 104 22.14 -24.37 19.25
N VAL A 105 21.68 -25.46 18.63
CA VAL A 105 20.26 -25.70 18.35
C VAL A 105 19.46 -25.80 19.65
N GLN A 106 19.97 -26.51 20.68
CA GLN A 106 19.32 -26.57 21.99
C GLN A 106 19.23 -25.20 22.65
N THR A 107 20.30 -24.41 22.58
CA THR A 107 20.33 -23.04 23.10
C THR A 107 19.34 -22.14 22.36
N LEU A 108 19.29 -22.23 21.03
CA LEU A 108 18.37 -21.50 20.18
C LEU A 108 16.90 -21.83 20.52
N ARG A 109 16.57 -23.12 20.69
CA ARG A 109 15.23 -23.57 21.08
C ARG A 109 14.84 -23.07 22.47
N LYS A 110 15.72 -23.23 23.45
CA LYS A 110 15.53 -22.73 24.83
C LYS A 110 15.24 -21.23 24.81
N GLN A 111 16.06 -20.45 24.10
CA GLN A 111 15.90 -19.01 24.01
C GLN A 111 14.63 -18.59 23.27
N ALA A 112 14.27 -19.26 22.18
CA ALA A 112 13.03 -18.97 21.46
C ALA A 112 11.77 -19.20 22.34
N VAL A 113 11.75 -20.28 23.15
CA VAL A 113 10.66 -20.51 24.11
C VAL A 113 10.63 -19.41 25.17
N GLN A 114 11.78 -19.07 25.76
CA GLN A 114 11.86 -18.00 26.75
C GLN A 114 11.40 -16.66 26.19
N LEU A 115 11.77 -16.30 24.95
CA LEU A 115 11.31 -15.07 24.30
C LEU A 115 9.79 -15.05 24.09
N LEU A 116 9.15 -16.19 23.85
CA LEU A 116 7.69 -16.26 23.73
C LEU A 116 6.97 -16.11 25.07
N GLU A 117 7.61 -16.56 26.17
CA GLU A 117 7.05 -16.62 27.53
C GLU A 117 7.46 -15.43 28.44
N ALA A 118 8.50 -14.68 28.09
CA ALA A 118 9.12 -13.63 28.91
C ALA A 118 8.26 -12.36 29.15
N GLY A 119 6.96 -12.41 28.86
CA GLY A 119 6.02 -11.32 29.13
C GLY A 119 6.42 -10.00 28.45
N PRO A 120 6.27 -8.83 29.11
CA PRO A 120 6.42 -7.51 28.48
C PRO A 120 7.87 -7.11 28.15
N PHE A 121 8.86 -7.92 28.54
CA PHE A 121 10.28 -7.62 28.33
C PHE A 121 10.80 -8.14 26.98
N SER A 122 10.05 -9.04 26.34
CA SER A 122 10.39 -9.62 25.04
C SER A 122 9.54 -8.98 23.95
N GLY A 123 10.17 -8.60 22.83
CA GLY A 123 9.49 -8.17 21.62
C GLY A 123 8.70 -9.29 20.94
N LEU A 124 8.84 -10.54 21.41
CA LEU A 124 8.03 -11.70 21.02
C LEU A 124 7.08 -12.14 22.16
N GLY A 125 6.94 -11.33 23.22
CA GLY A 125 6.04 -11.60 24.32
C GLY A 125 4.56 -11.59 23.92
N GLU A 126 3.69 -12.00 24.84
CA GLU A 126 2.25 -12.02 24.59
C GLU A 126 1.66 -10.61 24.41
N VAL A 127 2.16 -9.65 25.19
CA VAL A 127 1.77 -8.24 25.18
C VAL A 127 2.96 -7.39 24.77
N ILE A 128 2.78 -6.54 23.75
CA ILE A 128 3.84 -5.69 23.20
C ILE A 128 3.44 -4.22 23.30
N HIS A 129 4.37 -3.35 23.68
CA HIS A 129 4.12 -1.90 23.67
C HIS A 129 3.89 -1.40 22.23
N ARG A 130 2.90 -0.51 22.06
CA ARG A 130 2.46 0.00 20.74
C ARG A 130 3.58 0.63 19.91
N GLU A 131 4.52 1.25 20.61
CA GLU A 131 5.68 1.92 20.01
C GLU A 131 6.96 1.07 20.02
N SER A 132 6.84 -0.23 20.29
CA SER A 132 7.99 -1.14 20.25
C SER A 132 8.50 -1.33 18.82
N VAL A 133 9.82 -1.43 18.66
CA VAL A 133 10.45 -1.87 17.42
C VAL A 133 9.90 -3.26 17.05
N PRO A 134 9.38 -3.47 15.83
CA PRO A 134 8.92 -4.77 15.36
C PRO A 134 10.08 -5.75 15.16
N MET A 135 9.87 -7.03 15.45
CA MET A 135 10.92 -8.07 15.45
C MET A 135 11.00 -8.88 14.15
N HIS A 136 10.59 -8.34 13.00
CA HIS A 136 10.41 -9.12 11.77
C HIS A 136 11.72 -9.75 11.27
N THR A 137 12.80 -8.98 11.21
CA THR A 137 14.10 -9.43 10.72
C THR A 137 14.71 -10.48 11.65
N PHE A 138 14.71 -10.23 12.96
CA PHE A 138 15.14 -11.20 13.95
C PHE A 138 14.30 -12.48 13.95
N ALA A 139 12.97 -12.37 13.85
CA ALA A 139 12.09 -13.53 13.80
C ALA A 139 12.25 -14.34 12.52
N LYS A 140 12.59 -13.72 11.39
CA LYS A 140 12.92 -14.43 10.14
C LYS A 140 14.19 -15.28 10.30
N TYR A 141 15.20 -14.75 10.98
CA TYR A 141 16.39 -15.53 11.33
C TYR A 141 16.02 -16.72 12.23
N LEU A 142 15.30 -16.48 13.33
CA LEU A 142 14.86 -17.54 14.25
C LEU A 142 14.02 -18.59 13.52
N PHE A 143 13.09 -18.17 12.66
CA PHE A 143 12.27 -19.06 11.85
C PHE A 143 13.14 -19.96 10.97
N SER A 144 14.06 -19.38 10.21
CA SER A 144 14.91 -20.12 9.27
C SER A 144 15.86 -21.08 9.97
N ALA A 145 16.41 -20.66 11.11
CA ALA A 145 17.32 -21.46 11.93
C ALA A 145 16.60 -22.60 12.68
N LEU A 146 15.36 -22.38 13.15
CA LEU A 146 14.59 -23.40 13.89
C LEU A 146 13.84 -24.37 12.97
N LEU A 147 13.44 -23.94 11.77
CA LEU A 147 12.58 -24.72 10.88
C LEU A 147 13.07 -26.17 10.60
N PRO A 148 14.37 -26.44 10.40
CA PRO A 148 14.86 -27.81 10.21
C PRO A 148 14.74 -28.71 11.45
N HIS A 149 14.65 -28.13 12.65
CA HIS A 149 14.75 -28.84 13.92
C HIS A 149 13.43 -28.87 14.72
N ASP A 150 12.64 -27.81 14.67
CA ASP A 150 11.37 -27.64 15.38
C ASP A 150 10.45 -26.69 14.62
N ALA A 151 9.65 -27.26 13.69
CA ALA A 151 8.77 -26.48 12.83
C ALA A 151 7.69 -25.75 13.62
N ASP A 152 7.10 -26.39 14.64
CA ASP A 152 6.02 -25.78 15.43
C ASP A 152 6.51 -24.55 16.20
N LEU A 153 7.69 -24.64 16.83
CA LEU A 153 8.30 -23.51 17.50
C LEU A 153 8.67 -22.40 16.51
N ALA A 154 9.24 -22.74 15.35
CA ALA A 154 9.55 -21.78 14.31
C ALA A 154 8.31 -20.98 13.88
N TYR A 155 7.20 -21.67 13.55
CA TYR A 155 5.95 -21.01 13.20
C TYR A 155 5.37 -20.16 14.32
N LYS A 156 5.43 -20.61 15.59
CA LYS A 156 4.99 -19.80 16.74
C LYS A 156 5.77 -18.49 16.84
N VAL A 157 7.09 -18.54 16.73
CA VAL A 157 7.96 -17.34 16.76
C VAL A 157 7.61 -16.39 15.62
N ALA A 158 7.51 -16.92 14.40
CA ALA A 158 7.25 -16.10 13.23
C ALA A 158 5.85 -15.47 13.27
N LEU A 159 4.81 -16.24 13.57
CA LEU A 159 3.43 -15.74 13.74
C LEU A 159 3.34 -14.69 14.85
N ARG A 160 4.10 -14.84 15.93
CA ARG A 160 4.15 -13.87 17.02
C ARG A 160 4.77 -12.55 16.58
N ALA A 161 5.81 -12.60 15.77
CA ALA A 161 6.53 -11.44 15.23
C ALA A 161 5.80 -10.76 14.07
N MET A 162 4.79 -11.39 13.47
CA MET A 162 3.99 -10.80 12.39
C MET A 162 3.13 -9.62 12.85
N ARG A 163 2.94 -9.47 14.17
CA ARG A 163 2.18 -8.37 14.76
C ARG A 163 2.89 -7.04 14.49
N LEU A 164 2.12 -6.02 14.13
CA LEU A 164 2.60 -4.65 13.97
C LEU A 164 1.79 -3.71 14.88
N PRO A 165 2.10 -3.66 16.20
CA PRO A 165 1.28 -3.00 17.22
C PRO A 165 1.02 -1.50 16.97
N VAL A 166 1.86 -0.85 16.17
CA VAL A 166 1.72 0.58 15.82
C VAL A 166 0.47 0.87 14.97
N LEU A 167 -0.06 -0.13 14.25
CA LEU A 167 -1.25 -0.01 13.43
C LEU A 167 -2.53 -0.41 14.16
N GLU A 168 -2.45 -0.86 15.41
CA GLU A 168 -3.62 -1.17 16.23
C GLU A 168 -4.28 0.14 16.67
N SER A 169 -5.40 0.50 16.03
CA SER A 169 -6.16 1.71 16.31
C SER A 169 -6.48 1.83 17.80
N SER A 170 -6.19 2.98 18.41
CA SER A 170 -6.73 3.31 19.73
C SER A 170 -8.23 3.55 19.62
N GLY A 171 -9.01 2.49 19.79
CA GLY A 171 -10.40 2.62 20.18
C GLY A 171 -10.45 3.24 21.57
N GLY A 172 -10.87 4.50 21.65
CA GLY A 172 -11.42 5.14 22.84
C GLY A 172 -10.51 5.26 24.07
N SER A 173 -9.81 6.38 24.21
CA SER A 173 -9.68 7.00 25.53
C SER A 173 -9.87 8.50 25.36
N GLY A 174 -11.01 8.99 25.82
CA GLY A 174 -11.22 10.43 25.98
C GLY A 174 -10.27 10.91 27.06
N ASP A 175 -9.38 11.83 26.71
CA ASP A 175 -8.68 12.62 27.71
C ASP A 175 -8.83 14.09 27.37
N VAL A 176 -9.42 14.80 28.33
CA VAL A 176 -9.87 16.19 28.26
C VAL A 176 -8.88 17.00 29.09
N GLY A 177 -8.14 17.89 28.43
CA GLY A 177 -7.58 19.09 29.08
C GLY A 177 -6.07 19.25 29.00
N HIS A 178 -5.59 20.09 28.08
CA HIS A 178 -5.04 21.42 28.40
C HIS A 178 -4.58 22.16 27.12
N PRO A 179 -4.87 23.47 26.97
CA PRO A 179 -4.35 24.26 25.86
C PRO A 179 -3.01 24.90 26.25
N HIS A 180 -2.10 25.16 25.31
CA HIS A 180 -1.34 26.43 25.14
C HIS A 180 -0.38 26.40 23.93
N HIS A 181 -0.73 27.24 22.93
CA HIS A 181 0.12 28.07 22.05
C HIS A 181 1.18 27.48 21.09
N GLY A 182 0.86 27.55 19.79
CA GLY A 182 1.68 28.34 18.84
C GLY A 182 2.58 27.60 17.84
N ILE A 183 2.01 27.29 16.66
CA ILE A 183 2.58 27.11 15.30
C ILE A 183 2.18 25.76 14.68
N SER A 184 1.56 25.86 13.51
CA SER A 184 1.05 24.81 12.63
C SER A 184 1.96 23.58 12.52
N ILE A 185 1.43 22.41 12.87
CA ILE A 185 1.49 21.12 12.16
C ILE A 185 0.41 20.26 12.83
N VAL A 186 -0.50 19.70 12.05
CA VAL A 186 -1.53 18.73 12.47
C VAL A 186 -0.91 17.70 13.43
N PRO A 187 -1.48 17.41 14.62
CA PRO A 187 -1.01 16.29 15.41
C PRO A 187 -1.37 15.01 14.65
N SER A 188 -0.42 14.49 13.88
CA SER A 188 -0.47 13.14 13.35
C SER A 188 -0.64 12.22 14.55
N ARG A 189 -1.83 11.62 14.72
CA ARG A 189 -2.14 10.65 15.79
C ARG A 189 -1.42 9.29 15.60
N TYR A 190 -0.24 9.32 14.99
CA TYR A 190 0.61 8.19 14.72
C TYR A 190 2.06 8.62 14.95
N PRO A 191 2.88 7.83 15.65
CA PRO A 191 4.30 8.12 15.76
C PRO A 191 4.91 8.15 14.35
N ARG A 192 5.71 9.18 14.05
CA ARG A 192 6.36 9.34 12.75
C ARG A 192 7.51 8.34 12.63
N TRP A 193 7.18 7.10 12.30
CA TRP A 193 8.14 6.06 11.96
C TRP A 193 8.53 6.22 10.49
N PHE A 194 9.64 6.91 10.25
CA PHE A 194 10.13 7.18 8.91
C PHE A 194 10.63 5.89 8.21
N THR A 195 10.91 4.85 8.99
CA THR A 195 11.30 3.51 8.50
C THR A 195 10.11 2.55 8.31
N LEU A 196 8.85 3.02 8.42
CA LEU A 196 7.67 2.16 8.32
C LEU A 196 7.65 1.30 7.04
N GLY A 197 7.93 1.89 5.88
CA GLY A 197 7.96 1.13 4.62
C GLY A 197 9.04 0.03 4.58
N HIS A 198 10.16 0.22 5.29
CA HIS A 198 11.17 -0.83 5.43
C HIS A 198 10.68 -1.95 6.36
N LEU A 199 10.03 -1.59 7.48
CA LEU A 199 9.44 -2.57 8.42
C LEU A 199 8.34 -3.40 7.75
N GLU A 200 7.46 -2.77 6.97
CA GLU A 200 6.44 -3.44 6.16
C GLU A 200 7.06 -4.42 5.14
N SER A 201 8.18 -4.02 4.51
CA SER A 201 8.93 -4.92 3.62
C SER A 201 9.50 -6.13 4.36
N GLN A 202 10.06 -5.94 5.56
CA GLN A 202 10.60 -7.03 6.39
C GLN A 202 9.49 -7.97 6.88
N GLN A 203 8.34 -7.41 7.25
CA GLN A 203 7.14 -8.17 7.61
C GLN A 203 6.64 -9.02 6.44
N CYS A 204 6.58 -8.46 5.23
CA CYS A 204 6.24 -9.16 4.00
C CYS A 204 7.21 -10.32 3.72
N GLU A 205 8.51 -10.08 3.88
CA GLU A 205 9.53 -11.10 3.66
C GLU A 205 9.43 -12.26 4.67
N LEU A 206 9.14 -11.97 5.94
CA LEU A 206 8.84 -12.98 6.96
C LEU A 206 7.61 -13.81 6.57
N ALA A 207 6.50 -13.16 6.23
CA ALA A 207 5.28 -13.83 5.80
C ALA A 207 5.51 -14.74 4.59
N SER A 208 6.21 -14.24 3.57
CA SER A 208 6.57 -15.01 2.37
C SER A 208 7.43 -16.23 2.71
N THR A 209 8.40 -16.06 3.61
CA THR A 209 9.25 -17.16 4.10
C THR A 209 8.42 -18.23 4.81
N MET A 210 7.50 -17.83 5.69
CA MET A 210 6.59 -18.75 6.39
C MET A 210 5.67 -19.51 5.43
N LEU A 211 5.08 -18.82 4.45
CA LEU A 211 4.21 -19.43 3.44
C LEU A 211 4.99 -20.40 2.55
N THR A 212 6.22 -20.07 2.18
CA THR A 212 7.12 -20.91 1.38
C THR A 212 7.61 -22.13 2.15
N ALA A 213 7.75 -22.02 3.47
CA ALA A 213 8.11 -23.14 4.33
C ALA A 213 6.90 -24.05 4.66
N ALA A 214 5.67 -23.57 4.50
CA ALA A 214 4.49 -24.30 4.94
C ALA A 214 4.34 -25.57 4.10
N LYS A 215 4.51 -26.73 4.72
CA LYS A 215 4.37 -28.04 4.09
C LYS A 215 2.92 -28.51 4.25
N GLY A 216 2.11 -28.15 3.26
CA GLY A 216 0.77 -28.73 3.10
C GLY A 216 -0.40 -27.76 3.30
N LEU A 217 -1.55 -28.20 2.80
CA LEU A 217 -2.78 -27.42 2.69
C LEU A 217 -3.30 -26.90 4.03
N ARG A 218 -3.34 -27.75 5.06
CA ARG A 218 -3.95 -27.42 6.36
C ARG A 218 -3.27 -26.24 7.06
N ALA A 219 -1.94 -26.15 6.97
CA ALA A 219 -1.18 -25.04 7.55
C ALA A 219 -1.53 -23.71 6.87
N LEU A 220 -1.61 -23.70 5.54
CA LEU A 220 -2.00 -22.50 4.80
C LEU A 220 -3.44 -22.07 5.09
N VAL A 221 -4.38 -23.02 5.14
CA VAL A 221 -5.78 -22.73 5.48
C VAL A 221 -5.90 -22.12 6.89
N SER A 222 -5.15 -22.65 7.87
CA SER A 222 -5.15 -22.10 9.22
C SER A 222 -4.61 -20.66 9.28
N ILE A 223 -3.54 -20.37 8.54
CA ILE A 223 -2.99 -19.01 8.41
C ILE A 223 -4.03 -18.07 7.78
N LEU A 224 -4.68 -18.49 6.69
CA LEU A 224 -5.73 -17.70 6.04
C LEU A 224 -6.93 -17.45 6.96
N GLN A 225 -7.32 -18.42 7.78
CA GLN A 225 -8.44 -18.27 8.71
C GLN A 225 -8.09 -17.36 9.90
N SER A 226 -6.81 -17.32 10.29
CA SER A 226 -6.32 -16.54 11.43
C SER A 226 -5.76 -15.18 11.02
N TRP A 227 -6.03 -14.72 9.78
CA TRP A 227 -5.37 -13.55 9.20
C TRP A 227 -5.50 -12.28 10.04
N TYR A 228 -6.64 -12.11 10.72
CA TYR A 228 -6.97 -10.90 11.49
C TYR A 228 -6.09 -10.70 12.74
N THR A 229 -5.39 -11.74 13.22
CA THR A 229 -4.42 -11.64 14.32
C THR A 229 -2.98 -11.52 13.83
N LEU A 230 -2.75 -11.72 12.52
CA LEU A 230 -1.43 -11.92 11.94
C LEU A 230 -1.05 -10.82 10.95
N PHE A 231 -2.01 -10.22 10.25
CA PHE A 231 -1.75 -9.31 9.13
C PHE A 231 -2.70 -8.12 9.14
N THR A 232 -2.26 -7.00 8.56
CA THR A 232 -3.20 -5.94 8.17
C THR A 232 -4.09 -6.42 7.01
N PRO A 233 -5.29 -5.82 6.80
CA PRO A 233 -6.14 -6.17 5.67
C PRO A 233 -5.42 -6.09 4.31
N THR A 234 -4.57 -5.07 4.14
CA THR A 234 -3.80 -4.85 2.92
C THR A 234 -2.75 -5.94 2.70
N GLU A 235 -2.01 -6.34 3.73
CA GLU A 235 -1.05 -7.45 3.64
C GLU A 235 -1.74 -8.79 3.39
N ALA A 236 -2.82 -9.05 4.11
CA ALA A 236 -3.59 -10.29 3.99
C ALA A 236 -4.10 -10.47 2.55
N THR A 237 -4.60 -9.40 1.93
CA THR A 237 -5.09 -9.42 0.55
C THR A 237 -3.98 -9.42 -0.49
N SER A 238 -3.06 -8.45 -0.44
CA SER A 238 -2.08 -8.22 -1.51
C SER A 238 -0.89 -9.18 -1.48
N ILE A 239 -0.53 -9.70 -0.30
CA ILE A 239 0.63 -10.58 -0.13
C ILE A 239 0.17 -12.01 0.13
N VAL A 240 -0.57 -12.24 1.22
CA VAL A 240 -0.86 -13.61 1.68
C VAL A 240 -1.79 -14.32 0.70
N ALA A 241 -2.95 -13.76 0.41
CA ALA A 241 -3.91 -14.35 -0.52
C ALA A 241 -3.33 -14.47 -1.93
N ALA A 242 -2.62 -13.46 -2.43
CA ALA A 242 -1.96 -13.50 -3.74
C ALA A 242 -0.89 -14.59 -3.84
N THR A 243 -0.05 -14.74 -2.80
CA THR A 243 1.00 -15.77 -2.74
C THR A 243 0.38 -17.17 -2.70
N VAL A 244 -0.66 -17.35 -1.88
CA VAL A 244 -1.37 -18.61 -1.76
C VAL A 244 -2.06 -19.01 -3.08
N MET A 245 -2.63 -18.04 -3.80
CA MET A 245 -3.28 -18.27 -5.09
C MET A 245 -2.30 -18.34 -6.28
N SER A 246 -0.99 -18.16 -6.04
CA SER A 246 0.02 -18.16 -7.10
C SER A 246 0.29 -19.56 -7.68
N HIS A 247 0.70 -19.61 -8.95
CA HIS A 247 1.05 -20.86 -9.62
C HIS A 247 2.24 -21.58 -8.96
N ASN A 248 3.21 -20.83 -8.42
CA ASN A 248 4.37 -21.39 -7.72
C ASN A 248 3.97 -22.18 -6.47
N THR A 249 3.00 -21.68 -5.70
CA THR A 249 2.49 -22.37 -4.51
C THR A 249 1.81 -23.69 -4.88
N ILE A 250 1.03 -23.69 -5.96
CA ILE A 250 0.34 -24.89 -6.46
C ILE A 250 1.35 -25.98 -6.85
N LEU A 251 2.41 -25.60 -7.59
CA LEU A 251 3.44 -26.54 -8.01
C LEU A 251 4.25 -27.08 -6.82
N ARG A 252 4.68 -26.20 -5.92
CA ARG A 252 5.48 -26.57 -4.73
C ARG A 252 4.75 -27.57 -3.85
N LEU A 253 3.45 -27.38 -3.65
CA LEU A 253 2.64 -28.23 -2.77
C LEU A 253 2.05 -29.45 -3.47
N SER A 254 2.19 -29.55 -4.80
CA SER A 254 1.63 -30.63 -5.62
C SER A 254 0.14 -30.89 -5.30
N LEU A 255 -0.64 -29.82 -5.14
CA LEU A 255 -2.04 -29.91 -4.72
C LEU A 255 -2.92 -30.50 -5.82
N ASP A 256 -3.88 -31.34 -5.45
CA ASP A 256 -4.93 -31.79 -6.37
C ASP A 256 -5.97 -30.70 -6.63
N TYR A 257 -6.76 -30.83 -7.69
CA TYR A 257 -7.83 -29.87 -8.02
C TYR A 257 -8.75 -29.50 -6.83
N PRO A 258 -9.32 -30.45 -6.06
CA PRO A 258 -10.18 -30.09 -4.92
C PRO A 258 -9.45 -29.32 -3.82
N GLN A 259 -8.18 -29.64 -3.57
CA GLN A 259 -7.36 -28.94 -2.57
C GLN A 259 -7.03 -27.52 -2.99
N ARG A 260 -6.79 -27.30 -4.29
CA ARG A 260 -6.60 -25.95 -4.85
C ARG A 260 -7.86 -25.11 -4.72
N GLU A 261 -9.03 -25.71 -4.97
CA GLU A 261 -10.30 -25.00 -4.88
C GLU A 261 -10.65 -24.64 -3.43
N GLU A 262 -10.42 -25.54 -2.47
CA GLU A 262 -10.54 -25.27 -1.04
C GLU A 262 -9.67 -24.08 -0.63
N LEU A 263 -8.40 -24.10 -1.02
CA LEU A 263 -7.44 -23.04 -0.71
C LEU A 263 -7.83 -21.70 -1.34
N ALA A 264 -8.25 -21.72 -2.61
CA ALA A 264 -8.72 -20.54 -3.33
C ALA A 264 -10.02 -19.97 -2.73
N SER A 265 -10.92 -20.83 -2.24
CA SER A 265 -12.12 -20.43 -1.53
C SER A 265 -11.77 -19.68 -0.24
N CYS A 266 -10.87 -20.22 0.59
CA CYS A 266 -10.41 -19.55 1.80
C CYS A 266 -9.73 -18.20 1.51
N ALA A 267 -8.89 -18.14 0.48
CA ALA A 267 -8.21 -16.89 0.08
C ALA A 267 -9.21 -15.81 -0.38
N ARG A 268 -10.25 -16.20 -1.14
CA ARG A 268 -11.35 -15.29 -1.54
C ARG A 268 -12.15 -14.80 -0.34
N THR A 269 -12.53 -15.69 0.59
CA THR A 269 -13.23 -15.30 1.82
C THR A 269 -12.42 -14.29 2.63
N LEU A 270 -11.13 -14.56 2.83
CA LEU A 270 -10.22 -13.61 3.47
C LEU A 270 -10.21 -12.26 2.74
N ALA A 271 -10.09 -12.28 1.41
CA ALA A 271 -10.00 -11.05 0.62
C ALA A 271 -11.28 -10.20 0.72
N LEU A 272 -12.45 -10.84 0.71
CA LEU A 272 -13.74 -10.18 0.93
C LEU A 272 -13.83 -9.55 2.33
N GLN A 273 -13.42 -10.28 3.37
CA GLN A 273 -13.42 -9.75 4.74
C GLN A 273 -12.48 -8.55 4.89
N CYS A 274 -11.31 -8.60 4.26
CA CYS A 274 -10.37 -7.47 4.24
C CYS A 274 -10.96 -6.26 3.51
N ALA A 275 -11.61 -6.47 2.36
CA ALA A 275 -12.29 -5.42 1.62
C ALA A 275 -13.48 -4.81 2.38
N MET A 276 -14.17 -5.57 3.23
CA MET A 276 -15.20 -5.00 4.10
C MET A 276 -14.61 -4.11 5.20
N LYS A 277 -13.42 -4.44 5.72
CA LYS A 277 -12.77 -3.72 6.81
C LYS A 277 -12.02 -2.47 6.34
N ASP A 278 -11.34 -2.57 5.20
CA ASP A 278 -10.64 -1.46 4.56
C ASP A 278 -10.88 -1.50 3.03
N PRO A 279 -12.06 -1.03 2.57
CA PRO A 279 -12.40 -1.05 1.15
C PRO A 279 -11.43 -0.23 0.31
N GLN A 280 -10.86 0.83 0.89
CA GLN A 280 -10.05 1.79 0.18
C GLN A 280 -8.76 1.16 -0.38
N ASN A 281 -8.13 0.30 0.41
CA ASN A 281 -6.86 -0.34 0.06
C ASN A 281 -7.03 -1.77 -0.47
N CYS A 282 -8.10 -2.47 -0.08
CA CYS A 282 -8.25 -3.90 -0.39
C CYS A 282 -9.16 -4.22 -1.59
N ALA A 283 -10.04 -3.29 -2.00
CA ALA A 283 -11.08 -3.55 -3.01
C ALA A 283 -10.55 -4.13 -4.34
N LEU A 284 -9.52 -3.50 -4.92
CA LEU A 284 -8.97 -3.93 -6.21
C LEU A 284 -8.31 -5.31 -6.12
N SER A 285 -7.59 -5.57 -5.04
CA SER A 285 -6.98 -6.88 -4.76
C SER A 285 -8.05 -7.96 -4.61
N ALA A 286 -9.12 -7.68 -3.84
CA ALA A 286 -10.23 -8.61 -3.68
C ALA A 286 -10.94 -8.92 -5.00
N LEU A 287 -11.19 -7.90 -5.84
CA LEU A 287 -11.76 -8.09 -7.17
C LEU A 287 -10.87 -8.95 -8.09
N THR A 288 -9.55 -8.81 -7.97
CA THR A 288 -8.59 -9.59 -8.78
C THR A 288 -8.54 -11.04 -8.31
N LEU A 289 -8.50 -11.28 -7.00
CA LEU A 289 -8.47 -12.63 -6.43
C LEU A 289 -9.79 -13.39 -6.67
N CYS A 290 -10.92 -12.68 -6.71
CA CYS A 290 -12.23 -13.28 -6.93
C CYS A 290 -12.60 -13.47 -8.41
N GLU A 291 -11.77 -13.06 -9.38
CA GLU A 291 -12.13 -13.00 -10.81
C GLU A 291 -12.66 -14.33 -11.39
N LYS A 292 -12.18 -15.46 -10.89
CA LYS A 292 -12.58 -16.80 -11.37
C LYS A 292 -13.91 -17.30 -10.80
N ASP A 293 -14.44 -16.66 -9.77
CA ASP A 293 -15.67 -17.07 -9.12
C ASP A 293 -16.71 -15.96 -9.15
N HIS A 294 -17.81 -16.22 -9.84
CA HIS A 294 -18.83 -15.23 -10.08
C HIS A 294 -19.45 -14.69 -8.78
N ILE A 295 -19.73 -15.55 -7.78
CA ILE A 295 -20.42 -15.14 -6.55
C ILE A 295 -19.51 -14.24 -5.71
N ALA A 296 -18.25 -14.65 -5.54
CA ALA A 296 -17.25 -13.89 -4.81
C ALA A 296 -16.92 -12.57 -5.53
N PHE A 297 -16.87 -12.58 -6.87
CA PHE A 297 -16.64 -11.36 -7.65
C PHE A 297 -17.79 -10.36 -7.52
N GLU A 298 -19.05 -10.81 -7.61
CA GLU A 298 -20.22 -9.95 -7.35
C GLU A 298 -20.18 -9.36 -5.94
N THR A 299 -19.83 -10.18 -4.95
CA THR A 299 -19.74 -9.74 -3.56
C THR A 299 -18.67 -8.67 -3.40
N ALA A 300 -17.48 -8.89 -3.96
CA ALA A 300 -16.39 -7.90 -3.96
C ALA A 300 -16.83 -6.60 -4.66
N TYR A 301 -17.50 -6.69 -5.80
CA TYR A 301 -18.01 -5.53 -6.52
C TYR A 301 -19.06 -4.76 -5.69
N GLN A 302 -19.95 -5.46 -5.00
CA GLN A 302 -20.94 -4.82 -4.14
C GLN A 302 -20.30 -4.09 -2.95
N ILE A 303 -19.26 -4.67 -2.34
CA ILE A 303 -18.46 -4.00 -1.29
C ILE A 303 -17.90 -2.67 -1.82
N VAL A 304 -17.39 -2.63 -3.05
CA VAL A 304 -16.90 -1.38 -3.66
C VAL A 304 -18.02 -0.36 -3.82
N ILE A 305 -19.20 -0.78 -4.29
CA ILE A 305 -20.35 0.12 -4.46
C ILE A 305 -20.81 0.69 -3.12
N ASP A 306 -20.85 -0.13 -2.08
CA ASP A 306 -21.26 0.32 -0.74
C ASP A 306 -20.22 1.29 -0.16
N ALA A 307 -18.93 0.98 -0.30
CA ALA A 307 -17.82 1.82 0.14
C ALA A 307 -17.68 3.13 -0.64
N ALA A 308 -18.12 3.13 -1.90
CA ALA A 308 -18.16 4.34 -2.72
C ALA A 308 -19.07 5.40 -2.11
N SER A 309 -20.05 5.05 -1.27
CA SER A 309 -20.92 6.03 -0.60
C SER A 309 -20.36 6.57 0.72
N THR A 310 -19.42 5.86 1.36
CA THR A 310 -19.03 6.10 2.75
C THR A 310 -17.63 6.69 2.94
N GLY A 311 -16.75 6.66 1.92
CA GLY A 311 -15.42 7.27 2.06
C GLY A 311 -14.38 7.01 0.97
N MET A 312 -14.69 6.23 -0.07
CA MET A 312 -13.69 5.97 -1.12
C MET A 312 -13.40 7.24 -1.94
N THR A 313 -12.12 7.48 -2.24
CA THR A 313 -11.69 8.62 -3.06
C THR A 313 -12.09 8.42 -4.53
N TYR A 314 -12.35 9.53 -5.25
CA TYR A 314 -12.64 9.46 -6.69
C TYR A 314 -11.52 8.77 -7.47
N SER A 315 -10.26 8.94 -7.07
CA SER A 315 -9.09 8.36 -7.75
C SER A 315 -9.08 6.83 -7.71
N GLN A 316 -9.45 6.25 -6.56
CA GLN A 316 -9.57 4.80 -6.39
C GLN A 316 -10.77 4.25 -7.15
N LEU A 317 -11.91 4.95 -7.09
CA LEU A 317 -13.10 4.56 -7.85
C LEU A 317 -12.83 4.54 -9.36
N PHE A 318 -12.11 5.54 -9.90
CA PHE A 318 -11.69 5.52 -11.31
C PHE A 318 -10.72 4.39 -11.64
N THR A 319 -9.79 4.07 -10.74
CA THR A 319 -8.87 2.96 -10.92
C THR A 319 -9.63 1.62 -11.00
N ILE A 320 -10.58 1.40 -10.10
CA ILE A 320 -11.42 0.20 -10.11
C ILE A 320 -12.37 0.19 -11.32
N ALA A 321 -12.92 1.34 -11.71
CA ALA A 321 -13.75 1.46 -12.90
C ALA A 321 -12.98 1.08 -14.17
N ARG A 322 -11.73 1.53 -14.33
CA ARG A 322 -10.87 1.12 -15.46
C ARG A 322 -10.57 -0.37 -15.43
N TYR A 323 -10.28 -0.93 -14.25
CA TYR A 323 -10.13 -2.37 -14.09
C TYR A 323 -11.37 -3.12 -14.61
N MET A 324 -12.58 -2.68 -14.25
CA MET A 324 -13.83 -3.28 -14.73
C MET A 324 -14.01 -3.20 -16.25
N GLU A 325 -13.64 -2.09 -16.86
CA GLU A 325 -13.68 -1.94 -18.33
C GLU A 325 -12.71 -2.92 -19.01
N HIS A 326 -11.46 -3.00 -18.52
CA HIS A 326 -10.45 -3.92 -19.05
C HIS A 326 -10.85 -5.40 -18.94
N ARG A 327 -11.65 -5.76 -17.92
CA ARG A 327 -12.20 -7.11 -17.76
C ARG A 327 -13.46 -7.37 -18.58
N GLY A 328 -13.95 -6.39 -19.34
CA GLY A 328 -15.12 -6.56 -20.20
C GLY A 328 -16.47 -6.30 -19.54
N TYR A 329 -16.50 -5.55 -18.42
CA TYR A 329 -17.74 -5.17 -17.73
C TYR A 329 -18.04 -3.66 -17.84
N PRO A 330 -18.35 -3.13 -19.03
CA PRO A 330 -18.42 -1.68 -19.26
C PRO A 330 -19.60 -1.01 -18.52
N LEU A 331 -20.73 -1.70 -18.33
CA LEU A 331 -21.86 -1.16 -17.54
C LEU A 331 -21.52 -1.02 -16.04
N ARG A 332 -20.72 -1.94 -15.50
CA ARG A 332 -20.25 -1.89 -14.10
C ARG A 332 -19.20 -0.80 -13.92
N SER A 333 -18.28 -0.72 -14.89
CA SER A 333 -17.32 0.37 -14.99
C SER A 333 -18.03 1.73 -15.00
N PHE A 334 -19.07 1.89 -15.82
CA PHE A 334 -19.85 3.14 -15.89
C PHE A 334 -20.52 3.50 -14.56
N LYS A 335 -21.08 2.53 -13.84
CA LYS A 335 -21.67 2.76 -12.51
C LYS A 335 -20.63 3.29 -11.52
N LEU A 336 -19.45 2.68 -11.47
CA LEU A 336 -18.34 3.14 -10.61
C LEU A 336 -17.80 4.52 -11.03
N ALA A 337 -17.63 4.76 -12.33
CA ALA A 337 -17.22 6.05 -12.85
C ALA A 337 -18.23 7.16 -12.50
N SER A 338 -19.53 6.86 -12.58
CA SER A 338 -20.59 7.80 -12.18
C SER A 338 -20.53 8.14 -10.69
N LEU A 339 -20.23 7.16 -9.83
CA LEU A 339 -20.00 7.39 -8.39
C LEU A 339 -18.69 8.16 -8.15
N ALA A 340 -17.63 7.91 -8.91
CA ALA A 340 -16.40 8.70 -8.81
C ALA A 340 -16.64 10.18 -9.14
N MET A 341 -17.48 10.44 -10.15
CA MET A 341 -17.86 11.80 -10.56
C MET A 341 -18.64 12.57 -9.49
N THR A 342 -19.40 11.92 -8.61
CA THR A 342 -20.11 12.62 -7.52
C THR A 342 -19.15 13.11 -6.44
N HIS A 343 -17.97 12.50 -6.32
CA HIS A 343 -16.93 12.83 -5.34
C HIS A 343 -15.87 13.79 -5.88
N LEU A 344 -15.88 14.04 -7.19
CA LEU A 344 -14.93 14.93 -7.86
C LEU A 344 -15.44 16.38 -7.87
N ASN A 345 -14.54 17.33 -7.64
CA ASN A 345 -14.79 18.75 -7.86
C ASN A 345 -13.57 19.41 -8.50
N LEU A 346 -13.65 19.69 -9.80
CA LEU A 346 -12.67 20.44 -10.57
C LEU A 346 -13.06 21.92 -10.60
N ALA A 347 -12.23 22.76 -9.99
CA ALA A 347 -12.43 24.20 -9.96
C ALA A 347 -12.10 24.85 -11.33
N TYR A 348 -12.56 26.09 -11.51
CA TYR A 348 -12.42 26.83 -12.78
C TYR A 348 -10.96 27.08 -13.22
N ASN A 349 -10.01 27.05 -12.29
CA ASN A 349 -8.59 27.33 -12.50
C ASN A 349 -7.71 26.07 -12.56
N GLN A 350 -8.30 24.89 -12.67
CA GLN A 350 -7.59 23.61 -12.63
C GLN A 350 -7.58 22.93 -14.00
N ASP A 351 -6.93 23.54 -14.99
CA ASP A 351 -6.83 23.03 -16.36
C ASP A 351 -5.75 21.95 -16.57
N THR A 352 -4.91 21.69 -15.56
CA THR A 352 -3.87 20.64 -15.57
C THR A 352 -4.09 19.56 -14.49
N HIS A 353 -5.30 19.43 -13.96
CA HIS A 353 -5.60 18.48 -12.88
C HIS A 353 -5.53 17.02 -13.37
N SER A 354 -4.97 16.11 -12.55
CA SER A 354 -4.78 14.69 -12.90
C SER A 354 -6.08 13.99 -13.30
N ALA A 355 -7.18 14.29 -12.58
CA ALA A 355 -8.51 13.74 -12.84
C ALA A 355 -9.14 14.13 -14.19
N ILE A 356 -8.59 15.11 -14.95
CA ILE A 356 -9.16 15.50 -16.25
C ILE A 356 -9.22 14.31 -17.21
N ASN A 357 -8.16 13.50 -17.24
CA ASN A 357 -8.12 12.29 -18.07
C ASN A 357 -9.17 11.26 -17.65
N ASP A 358 -9.47 11.17 -16.35
CA ASP A 358 -10.48 10.26 -15.82
C ASP A 358 -11.90 10.72 -16.21
N VAL A 359 -12.17 12.03 -16.16
CA VAL A 359 -13.45 12.60 -16.61
C VAL A 359 -13.63 12.40 -18.12
N LEU A 360 -12.61 12.71 -18.92
CA LEU A 360 -12.65 12.54 -20.37
C LEU A 360 -12.90 11.06 -20.74
N TRP A 361 -12.23 10.14 -20.05
CA TRP A 361 -12.44 8.71 -20.20
C TRP A 361 -13.87 8.29 -19.80
N ALA A 362 -14.40 8.77 -18.67
CA ALA A 362 -15.76 8.46 -18.24
C ALA A 362 -16.82 8.93 -19.25
N CYS A 363 -16.64 10.12 -19.83
CA CYS A 363 -17.50 10.61 -20.91
C CYS A 363 -17.39 9.75 -22.18
N ALA A 364 -16.18 9.32 -22.56
CA ALA A 364 -15.97 8.45 -23.71
C ALA A 364 -16.61 7.07 -23.51
N LEU A 365 -16.45 6.46 -22.32
CA LEU A 365 -17.10 5.20 -21.93
C LEU A 365 -18.62 5.34 -22.02
N SER A 366 -19.18 6.41 -21.44
CA SER A 366 -20.63 6.68 -21.47
C SER A 366 -21.16 6.81 -22.89
N HIS A 367 -20.41 7.50 -23.75
CA HIS A 367 -20.76 7.64 -25.17
C HIS A 367 -20.70 6.31 -25.92
N SER A 368 -19.73 5.44 -25.60
CA SER A 368 -19.61 4.11 -26.22
C SER A 368 -20.76 3.17 -25.83
N LEU A 369 -21.31 3.32 -24.61
CA LEU A 369 -22.42 2.51 -24.09
C LEU A 369 -23.76 2.91 -24.70
N GLY A 370 -23.99 4.20 -24.90
CA GLY A 370 -25.20 4.68 -25.53
C GLY A 370 -25.64 6.08 -25.10
N LYS A 371 -26.78 6.50 -25.65
CA LYS A 371 -27.36 7.83 -25.37
C LYS A 371 -27.91 7.95 -23.95
N ASN A 372 -28.34 6.84 -23.34
CA ASN A 372 -28.95 6.84 -22.00
C ASN A 372 -27.87 7.09 -20.94
N GLU A 373 -26.75 6.40 -21.06
CA GLU A 373 -25.58 6.50 -20.19
C GLU A 373 -24.93 7.88 -20.34
N LEU A 374 -24.83 8.38 -21.57
CA LEU A 374 -24.41 9.75 -21.83
C LEU A 374 -25.36 10.79 -21.20
N ALA A 375 -26.67 10.58 -21.26
CA ALA A 375 -27.63 11.46 -20.61
C ALA A 375 -27.53 11.42 -19.08
N ALA A 376 -27.13 10.29 -18.49
CA ALA A 376 -26.95 10.15 -17.06
C ALA A 376 -25.63 10.77 -16.55
N ILE A 377 -24.54 10.74 -17.33
CA ILE A 377 -23.24 11.29 -16.90
C ILE A 377 -23.17 12.81 -17.02
N ILE A 378 -23.87 13.41 -17.99
CA ILE A 378 -23.79 14.86 -18.27
C ILE A 378 -24.15 15.73 -17.04
N PRO A 379 -25.24 15.47 -16.31
CA PRO A 379 -25.54 16.21 -15.08
C PRO A 379 -24.42 16.13 -14.03
N LEU A 380 -23.75 14.98 -13.94
CA LEU A 380 -22.64 14.78 -13.00
C LEU A 380 -21.39 15.56 -13.43
N VAL A 381 -21.08 15.59 -14.73
CA VAL A 381 -19.99 16.42 -15.29
C VAL A 381 -20.25 17.90 -15.01
N VAL A 382 -21.47 18.38 -15.27
CA VAL A 382 -21.84 19.79 -15.05
C VAL A 382 -21.72 20.18 -13.57
N LYS A 383 -22.01 19.26 -12.65
CA LYS A 383 -21.88 19.50 -11.21
C LYS A 383 -20.43 19.44 -10.72
N SER A 384 -19.61 18.58 -11.30
CA SER A 384 -18.25 18.31 -10.83
C SER A 384 -17.18 19.15 -11.52
N VAL A 385 -17.41 19.62 -12.74
CA VAL A 385 -16.40 20.32 -13.55
C VAL A 385 -16.82 21.75 -13.83
N HIS A 386 -16.01 22.70 -13.36
CA HIS A 386 -16.23 24.13 -13.54
C HIS A 386 -15.19 24.78 -14.46
N CYS A 387 -14.21 24.01 -14.95
CA CYS A 387 -13.20 24.50 -15.88
C CYS A 387 -13.75 24.57 -17.31
N ALA A 388 -13.83 25.78 -17.86
CA ALA A 388 -14.47 26.04 -19.16
C ALA A 388 -13.81 25.29 -20.33
N THR A 389 -12.48 25.20 -20.36
CA THR A 389 -11.74 24.50 -21.42
C THR A 389 -11.97 23.00 -21.37
N VAL A 390 -12.03 22.41 -20.17
CA VAL A 390 -12.32 20.98 -19.98
C VAL A 390 -13.75 20.66 -20.42
N LEU A 391 -14.73 21.47 -20.00
CA LEU A 391 -16.13 21.31 -20.44
C LEU A 391 -16.28 21.44 -21.97
N SER A 392 -15.57 22.39 -22.58
CA SER A 392 -15.56 22.57 -24.04
C SER A 392 -14.95 21.37 -24.77
N ASP A 393 -13.85 20.79 -24.26
CA ASP A 393 -13.27 19.57 -24.83
C ASP A 393 -14.23 18.37 -24.70
N ILE A 394 -14.87 18.20 -23.54
CA ILE A 394 -15.89 17.16 -23.33
C ILE A 394 -17.04 17.34 -24.33
N LEU A 395 -17.58 18.57 -24.45
CA LEU A 395 -18.65 18.88 -25.38
C LEU A 395 -18.28 18.53 -26.82
N ARG A 396 -17.10 18.95 -27.27
CA ARG A 396 -16.58 18.65 -28.61
C ARG A 396 -16.51 17.14 -28.84
N ARG A 397 -15.95 16.37 -27.90
CA ARG A 397 -15.84 14.91 -28.02
C ARG A 397 -17.20 14.21 -28.04
N CYS A 398 -18.18 14.72 -27.30
CA CYS A 398 -19.55 14.19 -27.30
C CYS A 398 -20.32 14.50 -28.60
N THR A 399 -19.94 15.54 -29.35
CA THR A 399 -20.54 15.83 -30.66
C THR A 399 -19.99 14.97 -31.81
N MET A 400 -18.77 14.42 -31.65
CA MET A 400 -18.13 13.54 -32.64
C MET A 400 -18.66 12.10 -32.52
N THR A 401 -18.51 11.28 -33.57
CA THR A 401 -18.91 9.86 -33.53
C THR A 401 -18.17 9.11 -32.42
N ALA A 402 -18.91 8.30 -31.63
CA ALA A 402 -18.37 7.55 -30.50
C ALA A 402 -17.12 6.71 -30.87
N PRO A 403 -16.06 6.73 -30.04
CA PRO A 403 -14.89 5.88 -30.22
C PRO A 403 -15.30 4.39 -30.21
N GLY A 404 -14.79 3.60 -31.17
CA GLY A 404 -15.02 2.14 -31.22
C GLY A 404 -16.17 1.66 -32.11
N LEU A 405 -17.06 2.54 -32.60
CA LEU A 405 -18.13 2.16 -33.54
C LEU A 405 -17.75 2.25 -35.03
N ALA A 406 -16.51 2.62 -35.36
CA ALA A 406 -16.08 2.84 -36.75
C ALA A 406 -15.83 1.56 -37.58
N GLY A 407 -16.07 0.35 -37.03
CA GLY A 407 -15.56 -0.90 -37.61
C GLY A 407 -16.54 -2.07 -37.76
N ILE A 408 -17.85 -1.94 -37.50
CA ILE A 408 -18.79 -3.07 -37.70
C ILE A 408 -19.42 -2.98 -39.10
N PRO A 409 -19.08 -3.87 -40.06
CA PRO A 409 -19.73 -3.90 -41.36
C PRO A 409 -21.15 -4.46 -41.20
N GLY A 410 -22.18 -3.62 -41.41
CA GLY A 410 -23.57 -4.09 -41.49
C GLY A 410 -24.62 -3.24 -40.78
N ARG A 411 -24.24 -2.34 -39.85
CA ARG A 411 -25.19 -1.35 -39.31
C ARG A 411 -25.14 -0.07 -40.14
N ARG A 412 -26.01 0.05 -41.14
CA ARG A 412 -26.39 1.36 -41.69
C ARG A 412 -27.13 2.14 -40.59
N ASN A 413 -26.41 2.85 -39.73
CA ASN A 413 -27.00 3.84 -38.86
C ASN A 413 -26.24 5.16 -38.99
N SER A 414 -26.77 5.99 -39.91
CA SER A 414 -26.70 7.45 -39.98
C SER A 414 -25.67 8.11 -39.04
N GLY A 415 -24.57 8.58 -39.62
CA GLY A 415 -23.62 9.53 -39.01
C GLY A 415 -24.25 10.91 -38.78
N LYS A 416 -25.37 10.96 -38.07
CA LYS A 416 -25.99 12.21 -37.64
C LYS A 416 -25.29 12.65 -36.36
N LEU A 417 -24.41 13.66 -36.48
CA LEU A 417 -23.84 14.35 -35.33
C LEU A 417 -24.95 14.66 -34.31
N MET A 418 -24.67 14.44 -33.02
CA MET A 418 -25.62 14.79 -31.98
C MET A 418 -25.78 16.32 -31.97
N SER A 419 -27.01 16.79 -32.17
CA SER A 419 -27.32 18.21 -32.14
C SER A 419 -27.13 18.75 -30.72
N THR A 420 -26.29 19.77 -30.58
CA THR A 420 -26.00 20.50 -29.35
C THR A 420 -27.24 21.18 -28.76
N ASP A 421 -28.27 21.42 -29.58
CA ASP A 421 -29.54 22.02 -29.16
C ASP A 421 -30.53 21.03 -28.52
N LYS A 422 -30.21 19.73 -28.53
CA LYS A 422 -31.08 18.70 -27.96
C LYS A 422 -30.48 18.10 -26.70
N ALA A 423 -31.36 17.64 -25.80
CA ALA A 423 -30.94 16.86 -24.65
C ALA A 423 -30.18 15.59 -25.12
N PRO A 424 -29.11 15.18 -24.43
CA PRO A 424 -28.57 15.75 -23.19
C PRO A 424 -27.50 16.86 -23.38
N LEU A 425 -27.01 17.09 -24.61
CA LEU A 425 -25.89 17.99 -24.89
C LEU A 425 -26.20 19.47 -24.65
N ARG A 426 -27.47 19.87 -24.72
CA ARG A 426 -27.87 21.24 -24.44
C ARG A 426 -27.47 21.70 -23.04
N GLN A 427 -27.66 20.85 -22.03
CA GLN A 427 -27.28 21.15 -20.65
C GLN A 427 -25.77 21.34 -20.51
N LEU A 428 -24.98 20.52 -21.21
CA LEU A 428 -23.52 20.62 -21.21
C LEU A 428 -23.06 21.91 -21.91
N LEU A 429 -23.70 22.29 -23.03
CA LEU A 429 -23.42 23.54 -23.73
C LEU A 429 -23.70 24.76 -22.84
N ASP A 430 -24.88 24.83 -22.22
CA ASP A 430 -25.26 25.94 -21.35
C ASP A 430 -24.33 26.06 -20.13
N ALA A 431 -23.91 24.92 -19.56
CA ALA A 431 -22.91 24.88 -18.50
C ALA A 431 -21.52 25.34 -18.96
N THR A 432 -21.11 24.95 -20.17
CA THR A 432 -19.82 25.36 -20.75
C THR A 432 -19.79 26.87 -20.99
N ILE A 433 -20.87 27.43 -21.55
CA ILE A 433 -21.06 28.88 -21.73
C ILE A 433 -20.96 29.59 -20.37
N SER A 434 -21.69 29.10 -19.37
CA SER A 434 -21.67 29.67 -18.02
C SER A 434 -20.28 29.62 -17.38
N ALA A 435 -19.54 28.52 -17.56
CA ALA A 435 -18.17 28.38 -17.08
C ALA A 435 -17.22 29.38 -17.76
N TYR A 436 -17.36 29.62 -19.08
CA TYR A 436 -16.61 30.66 -19.78
C TYR A 436 -16.89 32.06 -19.21
N ILE A 437 -18.16 32.40 -18.96
CA ILE A 437 -18.55 33.68 -18.37
C ILE A 437 -17.90 33.85 -16.98
N ASN A 438 -18.10 32.87 -16.10
CA ASN A 438 -17.56 32.91 -14.73
C ASN A 438 -16.03 33.00 -14.70
N THR A 439 -15.37 32.19 -15.54
CA THR A 439 -13.90 32.20 -15.66
C THR A 439 -13.41 33.53 -16.20
N THR A 440 -14.14 34.17 -17.13
CA THR A 440 -13.79 35.49 -17.66
C THR A 440 -13.82 36.54 -16.54
N HIS A 441 -14.91 36.60 -15.76
CA HIS A 441 -15.02 37.54 -14.64
C HIS A 441 -13.91 37.32 -13.60
N SER A 442 -13.62 36.07 -13.26
CA SER A 442 -12.54 35.72 -12.33
C SER A 442 -11.15 36.09 -12.87
N ARG A 443 -10.81 35.74 -14.11
CA ARG A 443 -9.53 36.13 -14.73
C ARG A 443 -9.39 37.66 -14.78
N LEU A 444 -10.49 38.36 -15.04
CA LEU A 444 -10.46 39.82 -15.13
C LEU A 444 -10.16 40.48 -13.80
N THR A 445 -10.61 40.03 -12.63
CA THR A 445 -10.38 40.75 -11.36
C THR A 445 -8.91 41.11 -11.14
N HIS A 446 -7.99 40.17 -11.39
CA HIS A 446 -6.55 40.34 -11.17
C HIS A 446 -5.68 40.29 -12.44
N ILE A 447 -6.26 40.57 -13.62
CA ILE A 447 -5.51 40.51 -14.89
C ILE A 447 -4.40 41.56 -14.99
N SER A 448 -3.24 41.15 -15.51
CA SER A 448 -2.09 42.03 -15.77
C SER A 448 -1.84 42.18 -17.28
N PRO A 449 -1.17 43.26 -17.75
CA PRO A 449 -0.95 43.52 -19.18
C PRO A 449 -0.28 42.38 -19.95
N ARG A 450 0.62 41.63 -19.30
CA ARG A 450 1.29 40.44 -19.89
C ARG A 450 0.32 39.32 -20.26
N HIS A 451 -0.84 39.24 -19.61
CA HIS A 451 -1.86 38.20 -19.86
C HIS A 451 -2.95 38.64 -20.84
N TYR A 452 -2.86 39.84 -21.44
CA TYR A 452 -3.90 40.33 -22.35
C TYR A 452 -4.02 39.45 -23.61
N GLY A 453 -2.89 39.03 -24.20
CA GLY A 453 -2.91 38.15 -25.37
C GLY A 453 -3.63 36.84 -25.10
N GLU A 454 -3.24 36.14 -24.04
CA GLU A 454 -3.86 34.87 -23.61
C GLU A 454 -5.35 35.05 -23.29
N PHE A 455 -5.74 36.15 -22.64
CA PHE A 455 -7.14 36.43 -22.34
C PHE A 455 -8.00 36.64 -23.60
N ILE A 456 -7.45 37.33 -24.61
CA ILE A 456 -8.16 37.52 -25.88
C ILE A 456 -8.28 36.19 -26.65
N GLU A 457 -7.27 35.32 -26.59
CA GLU A 457 -7.36 33.95 -27.13
C GLU A 457 -8.42 33.13 -26.39
N PHE A 458 -8.46 33.23 -25.06
CA PHE A 458 -9.48 32.60 -24.22
C PHE A 458 -10.90 33.04 -24.62
N LEU A 459 -11.14 34.34 -24.84
CA LEU A 459 -12.42 34.85 -25.35
C LEU A 459 -12.72 34.38 -26.78
N SER A 460 -11.70 34.14 -27.61
CA SER A 460 -11.88 33.58 -28.95
C SER A 460 -12.41 32.15 -28.87
N LYS A 461 -11.86 31.32 -27.98
CA LYS A 461 -12.35 29.96 -27.69
C LYS A 461 -13.76 29.98 -27.08
N ALA A 462 -14.04 30.96 -26.22
CA ALA A 462 -15.39 31.18 -25.70
C ALA A 462 -16.38 31.46 -26.84
N ARG A 463 -16.05 32.36 -27.77
CA ARG A 463 -16.88 32.68 -28.93
C ARG A 463 -17.22 31.44 -29.75
N GLU A 464 -16.23 30.60 -30.06
CA GLU A 464 -16.44 29.33 -30.78
C GLU A 464 -17.47 28.44 -30.09
N THR A 465 -17.41 28.36 -28.76
CA THR A 465 -18.37 27.57 -27.96
C THR A 465 -19.76 28.19 -27.97
N PHE A 466 -19.88 29.52 -27.84
CA PHE A 466 -21.18 30.20 -27.90
C PHE A 466 -21.87 29.95 -29.24
N LEU A 467 -21.13 29.99 -30.35
CA LEU A 467 -21.68 29.77 -31.70
C LEU A 467 -22.25 28.36 -31.93
N LEU A 468 -22.04 27.41 -31.01
CA LEU A 468 -22.69 26.09 -31.05
C LEU A 468 -24.17 26.13 -30.62
N ALA A 469 -24.65 27.22 -30.02
CA ALA A 469 -26.05 27.44 -29.69
C ALA A 469 -26.75 28.24 -30.79
N GLN A 470 -28.04 27.96 -31.05
CA GLN A 470 -28.86 28.72 -32.02
C GLN A 470 -28.81 30.24 -31.83
N ASP A 471 -28.98 30.72 -30.59
CA ASP A 471 -28.90 32.16 -30.24
C ASP A 471 -27.53 32.60 -29.72
N GLY A 472 -26.51 31.78 -29.93
CA GLY A 472 -25.17 31.96 -29.37
C GLY A 472 -24.48 33.27 -29.75
N HIS A 473 -24.70 33.73 -30.97
CA HIS A 473 -24.16 34.99 -31.48
C HIS A 473 -24.71 36.21 -30.73
N ILE A 474 -26.01 36.21 -30.40
CA ILE A 474 -26.68 37.27 -29.63
C ILE A 474 -26.17 37.24 -28.18
N GLN A 475 -26.12 36.05 -27.57
CA GLN A 475 -25.63 35.87 -26.20
C GLN A 475 -24.17 36.33 -26.05
N PHE A 476 -23.31 36.02 -27.02
CA PHE A 476 -21.91 36.44 -26.99
C PHE A 476 -21.76 37.96 -27.13
N ALA A 477 -22.54 38.60 -28.03
CA ALA A 477 -22.53 40.05 -28.18
C ALA A 477 -22.95 40.76 -26.88
N GLN A 478 -24.04 40.30 -26.26
CA GLN A 478 -24.51 40.82 -24.96
C GLN A 478 -23.47 40.62 -23.86
N PHE A 479 -22.82 39.45 -23.82
CA PHE A 479 -21.75 39.16 -22.86
C PHE A 479 -20.56 40.12 -23.02
N ILE A 480 -20.11 40.35 -24.25
CA ILE A 480 -19.01 41.27 -24.56
C ILE A 480 -19.37 42.72 -24.19
N ASP A 481 -20.60 43.16 -24.44
CA ASP A 481 -21.03 44.51 -24.07
C ASP A 481 -21.12 44.71 -22.56
N ASN A 482 -21.61 43.70 -21.83
CA ASN A 482 -21.59 43.67 -20.37
C ASN A 482 -20.15 43.74 -19.84
N LEU A 483 -19.22 42.97 -20.44
CA LEU A 483 -17.81 42.96 -20.10
C LEU A 483 -17.17 44.36 -20.24
N LYS A 484 -17.46 45.05 -21.36
CA LYS A 484 -17.00 46.42 -21.63
C LYS A 484 -17.54 47.41 -20.59
N GLN A 485 -18.78 47.22 -20.13
CA GLN A 485 -19.43 48.11 -19.16
C GLN A 485 -18.85 47.94 -17.75
N ILE A 486 -18.76 46.70 -17.25
CA ILE A 486 -18.28 46.40 -15.89
C ILE A 486 -16.79 46.75 -15.75
N TYR A 487 -15.97 46.42 -16.75
CA TYR A 487 -14.51 46.58 -16.68
C TYR A 487 -13.98 47.78 -17.49
N LYS A 488 -14.80 48.81 -17.70
CA LYS A 488 -14.43 50.05 -18.43
C LYS A 488 -13.14 50.73 -17.96
N GLY A 489 -12.76 50.52 -16.70
CA GLY A 489 -11.50 51.03 -16.14
C GLY A 489 -10.24 50.45 -16.78
N LYS A 490 -10.32 49.27 -17.41
CA LYS A 490 -9.21 48.57 -18.06
C LYS A 490 -9.07 48.97 -19.54
N LYS A 491 -8.80 50.26 -19.80
CA LYS A 491 -8.85 50.89 -21.13
C LYS A 491 -8.09 50.13 -22.23
N LYS A 492 -6.82 49.75 -21.99
CA LYS A 492 -5.99 49.04 -22.98
C LYS A 492 -6.54 47.66 -23.34
N LEU A 493 -7.02 46.91 -22.34
CA LEU A 493 -7.65 45.61 -22.59
C LEU A 493 -8.97 45.75 -23.34
N MET A 494 -9.81 46.71 -22.96
CA MET A 494 -11.11 46.93 -23.62
C MET A 494 -10.96 47.42 -25.06
N MET A 495 -9.87 48.13 -25.39
CA MET A 495 -9.52 48.44 -26.78
C MET A 495 -9.28 47.16 -27.59
N LEU A 496 -8.47 46.22 -27.07
CA LEU A 496 -8.20 44.93 -27.73
C LEU A 496 -9.47 44.08 -27.88
N VAL A 497 -10.35 44.09 -26.87
CA VAL A 497 -11.66 43.38 -26.94
C VAL A 497 -12.54 43.99 -28.04
N ARG A 498 -12.58 45.32 -28.17
CA ARG A 498 -13.34 45.99 -29.25
C ARG A 498 -12.76 45.70 -30.63
N GLU A 499 -11.45 45.72 -30.77
CA GLU A 499 -10.79 45.45 -32.04
C GLU A 499 -11.08 44.03 -32.56
N ARG A 500 -11.15 43.04 -31.65
CA ARG A 500 -11.35 41.64 -32.03
C ARG A 500 -12.81 41.17 -32.08
N PHE A 501 -13.68 41.74 -31.26
CA PHE A 501 -15.06 41.25 -31.05
C PHE A 501 -16.14 42.34 -31.13
N GLY A 502 -15.77 43.60 -31.40
CA GLY A 502 -16.67 44.75 -31.41
C GLY A 502 -17.32 45.03 -32.76
#